data_AF-A0A354DK81-F1
#
_entry.id   AF-A0A354DK81-F1
#
_cell.length_a   1.000
_cell.length_b   1.000
_cell.length_c   1.000
_cell.angle_alpha   90.00
_cell.angle_beta   90.00
_cell.angle_gamma   90.00
#
_symmetry.space_group_name_H-M   'P 1'
#
loop_
_entity.id
_entity.type
_entity.pdbx_description
1 polymer ?
#
loop_
_entity_poly.entity_id
_entity_poly.type
_entity_poly.pdbx_seq_one_letter_code
_entity_poly.pdbx_strand_id
1 'polypeptide(L)'
;ASGASVKSVKSALLKEALNIQKRDIETCRKIGEYGLSLFKDGMGILTHCNPGSLATAGYGTATAPFYLAKEKGWKKLMVYVDETRPLLQGSRLTDYELQKAGI
;
A
#
# COMPACT_ATOMS: atom_id res chain seq x y z
N ALA A 1 25.57 -27.93 -23.37
CA ALA A 1 24.13 -27.64 -23.25
C ALA A 1 23.82 -26.40 -24.08
N SER A 2 22.93 -26.47 -25.07
CA SER A 2 22.51 -25.27 -25.80
C SER A 2 21.71 -24.37 -24.86
N GLY A 3 22.15 -23.13 -24.67
CA GLY A 3 21.48 -22.16 -23.80
C GLY A 3 20.05 -21.85 -24.24
N ALA A 4 19.27 -21.27 -23.33
CA ALA A 4 17.90 -20.84 -23.61
C ALA A 4 17.86 -19.78 -24.73
N SER A 5 16.80 -19.78 -25.55
CA SER A 5 16.64 -18.78 -26.61
C SER A 5 16.41 -17.37 -26.03
N VAL A 6 16.87 -16.32 -26.71
CA VAL A 6 16.67 -14.92 -26.29
C VAL A 6 15.18 -14.62 -26.01
N LYS A 7 14.28 -15.15 -26.85
CA LYS A 7 12.83 -15.01 -26.66
C LYS A 7 12.38 -15.64 -25.33
N SER A 8 12.81 -16.86 -25.05
CA SER A 8 12.45 -17.56 -23.81
C SER A 8 12.96 -16.83 -22.56
N VAL A 9 14.18 -16.28 -22.61
CA VAL A 9 14.75 -15.48 -21.52
C VAL A 9 13.93 -14.21 -21.28
N LYS A 10 13.60 -13.45 -22.34
CA LYS A 10 12.76 -12.24 -22.22
C LYS A 10 11.38 -12.55 -21.60
N SER A 11 10.75 -13.62 -22.05
CA SER A 11 9.45 -14.05 -21.51
C SER A 11 9.54 -14.46 -20.04
N ALA A 12 10.60 -15.17 -19.64
CA ALA A 12 10.81 -15.56 -18.25
C ALA A 12 11.02 -14.34 -17.34
N LEU A 13 11.81 -13.36 -17.78
CA LEU A 13 12.06 -12.12 -17.02
C LEU A 13 10.78 -11.31 -16.84
N LEU A 14 9.99 -11.11 -17.90
CA LEU A 14 8.72 -10.39 -17.80
C LEU A 14 7.73 -11.12 -16.88
N LYS A 15 7.64 -12.45 -16.99
CA LYS A 15 6.78 -13.26 -16.12
C LYS A 15 7.16 -13.06 -14.66
N GLU A 16 8.45 -13.08 -14.35
CA GLU A 16 8.90 -12.92 -12.97
C GLU A 16 8.68 -11.51 -12.43
N ALA A 17 8.91 -10.47 -13.23
CA ALA A 17 8.61 -9.08 -12.85
C ALA A 17 7.13 -8.91 -12.48
N LEU A 18 6.22 -9.47 -13.27
CA LEU A 18 4.79 -9.46 -12.98
C LEU A 18 4.44 -10.28 -11.73
N ASN A 19 5.12 -11.41 -11.50
CA ASN A 19 4.93 -12.20 -10.29
C ASN A 19 5.40 -11.48 -9.03
N ILE A 20 6.49 -10.69 -9.10
CA ILE A 20 6.94 -9.83 -8.00
C ILE A 20 5.84 -8.83 -7.66
N GLN A 21 5.31 -8.12 -8.67
CA GLN A 21 4.24 -7.14 -8.48
C GLN A 21 2.98 -7.77 -7.83
N LYS A 22 2.53 -8.93 -8.32
CA LYS A 22 1.36 -9.62 -7.76
C LYS A 22 1.56 -10.02 -6.29
N ARG A 23 2.74 -10.57 -5.98
CA ARG A 23 3.09 -10.93 -4.59
C ARG A 23 3.15 -9.72 -3.68
N ASP A 24 3.62 -8.57 -4.17
CA ASP A 24 3.64 -7.34 -3.39
C ASP A 24 2.23 -6.85 -3.05
N ILE A 25 1.30 -6.87 -4.02
CA ILE A 25 -0.12 -6.54 -3.78
C ILE A 25 -0.73 -7.47 -2.71
N GLU A 26 -0.51 -8.78 -2.82
CA GLU A 26 -1.00 -9.76 -1.85
C GLU A 26 -0.38 -9.56 -0.46
N THR A 27 0.91 -9.22 -0.40
CA THR A 27 1.63 -8.96 0.85
C THR A 27 1.11 -7.71 1.53
N CYS A 28 0.97 -6.61 0.79
CA CYS A 28 0.41 -5.35 1.25
C CYS A 28 -1.02 -5.52 1.78
N ARG A 29 -1.86 -6.29 1.07
CA ARG A 29 -3.22 -6.62 1.55
C ARG A 29 -3.18 -7.37 2.89
N LYS A 30 -2.33 -8.40 3.02
CA LYS A 30 -2.19 -9.17 4.27
C LYS A 30 -1.68 -8.30 5.43
N ILE A 31 -0.72 -7.41 5.17
CA ILE A 31 -0.28 -6.40 6.16
C ILE A 31 -1.48 -5.58 6.62
N GLY A 32 -2.33 -5.15 5.69
CA GLY A 32 -3.59 -4.48 5.98
C GLY A 32 -4.51 -5.29 6.88
N GLU A 33 -4.76 -6.54 6.52
CA GLU A 33 -5.68 -7.44 7.24
C GLU A 33 -5.21 -7.70 8.68
N TYR A 34 -3.92 -7.99 8.87
CA TYR A 34 -3.34 -8.18 10.19
C TYR A 34 -3.26 -6.87 10.97
N GLY A 35 -2.86 -5.76 10.34
CA GLY A 35 -2.80 -4.46 11.00
C GLY A 35 -4.17 -3.96 11.46
N LEU A 36 -5.21 -4.16 10.65
CA LEU A 36 -6.58 -3.80 11.00
C LEU A 36 -7.10 -4.55 12.24
N SER A 37 -6.58 -5.75 12.53
CA SER A 37 -6.92 -6.49 13.75
C SER A 37 -6.51 -5.76 15.05
N LEU A 38 -5.58 -4.80 14.94
CA LEU A 38 -5.11 -3.98 16.06
C LEU A 38 -5.96 -2.71 16.25
N PHE A 39 -6.80 -2.36 15.28
CA PHE A 39 -7.55 -1.10 15.28
C PHE A 39 -8.96 -1.28 15.84
N LYS A 40 -9.62 -0.15 16.13
CA LYS A 40 -11.04 -0.08 16.49
C LYS A 40 -11.68 1.11 15.77
N ASP A 41 -12.95 1.00 15.38
CA ASP A 41 -13.67 2.14 14.82
C ASP A 41 -13.77 3.25 15.88
N GLY A 42 -13.44 4.49 15.51
CA GLY A 42 -13.30 5.61 16.45
C GLY A 42 -11.87 5.86 16.95
N MET A 43 -10.89 5.05 16.55
CA MET A 43 -9.49 5.25 16.91
C MET A 43 -8.84 6.37 16.08
N GLY A 44 -7.94 7.13 16.70
CA GLY A 44 -7.02 8.04 16.02
C GLY A 44 -5.68 7.38 15.77
N ILE A 45 -5.22 7.37 14.52
CA ILE A 45 -3.93 6.80 14.12
C ILE A 45 -3.05 7.87 13.49
N LEU A 46 -1.81 8.00 13.93
CA LEU A 46 -0.79 8.84 13.28
C LEU A 46 0.04 7.99 12.31
N THR A 47 0.28 8.50 11.10
CA THR A 47 1.19 7.91 10.11
C THR A 47 2.22 8.93 9.63
N HIS A 48 3.34 8.41 9.12
CA HIS A 48 4.50 9.20 8.71
C HIS A 48 4.97 8.81 7.29
N CYS A 49 5.47 9.78 6.52
CA CYS A 49 5.87 9.64 5.13
C CYS A 49 4.69 9.20 4.23
N ASN A 50 4.99 8.52 3.11
CA ASN A 50 3.98 7.87 2.28
C ASN A 50 4.20 6.37 2.14
N PRO A 51 3.61 5.54 3.03
CA PRO A 51 3.59 4.09 2.90
C PRO A 51 2.38 3.60 2.09
N GLY A 52 1.86 4.43 1.16
CA GLY A 52 0.65 4.26 0.37
C GLY A 52 0.75 3.35 -0.86
N SER A 53 -0.32 3.36 -1.66
CA SER A 53 -0.36 2.64 -2.93
C SER A 53 0.59 3.23 -3.97
N LEU A 54 0.93 4.52 -3.85
CA LEU A 54 1.97 5.15 -4.68
C LEU A 54 3.40 4.68 -4.35
N ALA A 55 3.62 4.11 -3.17
CA ALA A 55 4.93 3.60 -2.74
C ALA A 55 5.08 2.07 -2.89
N THR A 56 4.01 1.38 -3.28
CA THR A 56 3.94 -0.09 -3.39
C THR A 56 3.24 -0.49 -4.68
N ALA A 57 3.07 -1.78 -4.94
CA ALA A 57 2.29 -2.25 -6.08
C ALA A 57 0.75 -2.09 -5.87
N GLY A 58 0.30 -1.84 -4.64
CA GLY A 58 -1.11 -1.61 -4.30
C GLY A 58 -1.38 -1.65 -2.80
N TYR A 59 -2.49 -1.03 -2.36
CA TYR A 59 -2.90 -0.83 -0.95
C TYR A 59 -1.94 -0.01 -0.07
N GLY A 60 -0.64 -0.20 -0.19
CA GLY A 60 0.35 0.30 0.76
C GLY A 60 0.64 -0.68 1.89
N THR A 61 1.46 -0.24 2.84
CA THR A 61 1.81 -1.02 4.04
C THR A 61 1.06 -0.45 5.25
N ALA A 62 1.57 0.61 5.87
CA ALA A 62 0.93 1.22 7.04
C ALA A 62 -0.43 1.87 6.72
N THR A 63 -0.70 2.24 5.48
CA THR A 63 -2.02 2.75 5.05
C THR A 63 -3.01 1.65 4.66
N ALA A 64 -2.55 0.42 4.39
CA ALA A 64 -3.45 -0.66 3.99
C ALA A 64 -4.57 -0.94 5.01
N PRO A 65 -4.32 -0.96 6.33
CA PRO A 65 -5.38 -1.08 7.32
C PRO A 65 -6.45 0.01 7.23
N PHE A 66 -6.11 1.23 6.81
CA PHE A 66 -7.06 2.34 6.70
C PHE A 66 -8.06 2.09 5.56
N TYR A 67 -7.56 1.67 4.39
CA TYR A 67 -8.40 1.30 3.26
C TYR A 67 -9.29 0.10 3.60
N LEU A 68 -8.74 -0.92 4.26
CA LEU A 68 -9.53 -2.08 4.66
C LEU A 68 -10.56 -1.75 5.76
N ALA A 69 -10.26 -0.82 6.68
CA ALA A 69 -11.25 -0.31 7.63
C ALA A 69 -12.43 0.34 6.89
N LYS A 70 -12.14 1.15 5.87
CA LYS A 70 -13.16 1.77 5.00
C LYS A 70 -13.96 0.71 4.24
N GLU A 71 -13.32 -0.30 3.67
CA GLU A 71 -13.98 -1.44 3.01
C GLU A 71 -14.91 -2.20 3.97
N LYS A 72 -14.53 -2.33 5.25
CA LYS A 72 -15.39 -2.90 6.32
C LYS A 72 -16.52 -1.97 6.78
N GLY A 73 -16.64 -0.77 6.21
CA GLY A 73 -17.70 0.17 6.51
C GLY A 73 -17.49 1.00 7.78
N TRP A 74 -16.25 1.08 8.29
CA TRP A 74 -15.93 1.93 9.43
C TRP A 74 -16.12 3.41 9.08
N LYS A 75 -16.64 4.20 10.02
CA LYS A 75 -17.04 5.59 9.77
C LYS A 75 -16.32 6.60 10.67
N LYS A 76 -15.62 6.14 11.71
CA LYS A 76 -15.06 6.99 12.76
C LYS A 76 -13.54 6.85 12.91
N LEU A 77 -12.87 6.12 12.02
CA LEU A 77 -11.41 6.08 12.00
C LEU A 77 -10.88 7.47 11.64
N MET A 78 -10.01 8.02 12.48
CA MET A 78 -9.34 9.29 12.23
C MET A 78 -7.87 9.02 11.91
N VAL A 79 -7.37 9.54 10.79
CA VAL A 79 -5.97 9.41 10.41
C VAL A 79 -5.30 10.77 10.46
N TYR A 80 -4.21 10.87 11.22
CA TYR A 80 -3.33 12.03 11.29
C TYR A 80 -2.10 11.75 10.42
N VAL A 81 -1.75 12.70 9.57
CA VAL A 81 -0.66 12.57 8.61
C VAL A 81 0.36 13.67 8.87
N ASP A 82 1.60 13.30 9.21
CA ASP A 82 2.70 14.26 9.30
C ASP A 82 3.00 14.85 7.91
N GLU A 83 3.36 16.13 7.82
CA GLU A 83 3.78 16.71 6.53
C GLU A 83 4.99 15.97 5.92
N THR A 84 5.88 15.45 6.78
CA THR A 84 7.09 14.69 6.45
C THR A 84 8.13 15.51 5.68
N ARG A 85 8.76 16.47 6.35
CA ARG A 85 9.88 17.25 5.80
C ARG A 85 11.11 16.38 5.48
N PRO A 86 11.95 16.79 4.50
CA PRO A 86 11.83 18.00 3.68
C PRO A 86 11.04 17.80 2.38
N LEU A 87 10.79 16.55 1.96
CA LEU A 87 10.20 16.23 0.66
C LEU A 87 8.67 16.23 0.63
N LEU A 88 8.06 16.31 1.82
CA LEU A 88 6.63 16.51 2.02
C LEU A 88 5.78 15.34 1.53
N GLN A 89 6.23 14.10 1.71
CA GLN A 89 5.51 12.93 1.22
C GLN A 89 4.15 12.77 1.88
N GLY A 90 4.04 13.06 3.17
CA GLY A 90 2.77 12.92 3.88
C GLY A 90 1.74 13.94 3.40
N SER A 91 2.12 15.23 3.32
CA SER A 91 1.18 16.27 2.85
C SER A 91 0.91 16.23 1.34
N ARG A 92 1.85 15.77 0.52
CA ARG A 92 1.67 15.74 -0.95
C ARG A 92 1.05 14.46 -1.47
N LEU A 93 1.34 13.31 -0.84
CA LEU A 93 0.98 12.00 -1.36
C LEU A 93 -0.01 11.29 -0.45
N THR A 94 0.30 11.14 0.83
CA THR A 94 -0.58 10.38 1.75
C THR A 94 -1.91 11.07 1.97
N ASP A 95 -1.90 12.38 2.24
CA ASP A 95 -3.11 13.18 2.36
C ASP A 95 -3.97 13.09 1.09
N TYR A 96 -3.35 13.23 -0.09
CA TYR A 96 -4.02 13.05 -1.37
C TYR A 96 -4.65 11.66 -1.54
N GLU A 97 -3.89 10.59 -1.29
CA GLU A 97 -4.37 9.21 -1.44
C GLU A 97 -5.53 8.88 -0.49
N LEU A 98 -5.47 9.34 0.77
CA LEU A 98 -6.50 9.09 1.77
C LEU A 98 -7.77 9.91 1.48
N GLN A 99 -7.63 11.21 1.18
CA GLN A 99 -8.78 12.05 0.83
C GLN A 99 -9.50 11.53 -0.42
N LYS A 100 -8.75 11.10 -1.45
CA LYS A 100 -9.34 10.52 -2.66
C LYS A 100 -10.12 9.23 -2.38
N ALA A 101 -9.70 8.46 -1.37
CA ALA A 101 -10.41 7.27 -0.90
C ALA A 101 -11.56 7.59 0.07
N GLY A 102 -11.77 8.86 0.42
CA GLY A 102 -12.79 9.31 1.37
C GLY A 102 -12.51 8.87 2.80
N ILE A 103 -11.23 8.78 3.18
CA ILE A 103 -10.74 8.54 4.54
C ILE A 103 -10.36 9.87 5.17
#